data_AF-A0A067CKW9-F1
#
_entry.id   AF-A0A067CKW9-F1
#
_cell.length_a   1.000
_cell.length_b   1.000
_cell.length_c   1.000
_cell.angle_alpha   90.00
_cell.angle_beta   90.00
_cell.angle_gamma   90.00
#
_symmetry.space_group_name_H-M   'P 1'
#
loop_
_entity.id
_entity.type
_entity.pdbx_description
1 polymer ?
#
loop_
_entity_poly.entity_id
_entity_poly.type
_entity_poly.pdbx_seq_one_letter_code
_entity_poly.pdbx_strand_id
1 'polypeptide(L)'
;MGLALAVGLVPLGGLLQLYCAQRHLAVAPVAMYRGVQPRPVPCPIGMFRQPGNGVSLTECQLCPRGVYGKRPGLESSACSGPCPKGTYQDRLGATSMDDCTPCPKGTYGATPGLTSRACTAPCPYGTYSMVEGLTAASSCTPCDPDYRGPNGHRGNNVNAANAGGYVCDRYYTDVTRKKIATGKDAARKTQRRAQYD
;
A
#
# COMPACT_ATOMS: atom_id res chain seq x y z
N MET A 1 -27.25 -63.56 -47.23
CA MET A 1 -26.61 -63.78 -48.54
C MET A 1 -25.37 -62.89 -48.59
N GLY A 2 -24.23 -63.46 -48.97
CA GLY A 2 -22.89 -63.05 -48.51
C GLY A 2 -22.43 -61.64 -48.88
N LEU A 3 -21.71 -61.02 -47.95
CA LEU A 3 -20.89 -59.85 -48.20
C LEU A 3 -19.54 -60.31 -48.77
N ALA A 4 -19.32 -60.02 -50.05
CA ALA A 4 -18.03 -60.19 -50.70
C ALA A 4 -17.04 -59.16 -50.14
N LEU A 5 -16.02 -59.64 -49.40
CA LEU A 5 -14.85 -58.85 -49.03
C LEU A 5 -13.94 -58.73 -50.26
N ALA A 6 -13.98 -57.59 -50.93
CA ALA A 6 -12.96 -57.24 -51.91
C ALA A 6 -11.70 -56.78 -51.16
N VAL A 7 -10.78 -57.72 -50.90
CA VAL A 7 -9.45 -57.43 -50.35
C VAL A 7 -8.56 -56.95 -51.50
N GLY A 8 -8.48 -55.63 -51.68
CA GLY A 8 -7.48 -55.01 -52.55
C GLY A 8 -6.11 -55.03 -51.85
N LEU A 9 -5.22 -55.91 -52.29
CA LEU A 9 -3.80 -55.91 -51.92
C LEU A 9 -3.07 -54.87 -52.78
N VAL A 10 -2.63 -53.77 -52.17
CA VAL A 10 -1.61 -52.88 -52.75
C VAL A 10 -0.31 -53.09 -51.98
N PRO A 11 0.75 -53.63 -52.60
CA PRO A 11 2.01 -53.85 -51.91
C PRO A 11 2.94 -52.61 -52.02
N LEU A 12 3.48 -52.27 -50.85
CA LEU A 12 4.84 -51.76 -50.58
C LEU A 12 5.16 -50.27 -50.76
N GLY A 13 5.09 -49.57 -49.62
CA GLY A 13 5.89 -48.40 -49.29
C GLY A 13 5.61 -48.02 -47.83
N GLY A 14 6.49 -48.41 -46.91
CA GLY A 14 6.20 -48.50 -45.48
C GLY A 14 5.73 -47.20 -44.81
N LEU A 15 4.64 -47.31 -44.06
CA LEU A 15 4.42 -46.76 -42.72
C LEU A 15 3.04 -47.22 -42.26
N LEU A 16 3.00 -47.89 -41.12
CA LEU A 16 1.80 -48.43 -40.49
C LEU A 16 0.89 -47.26 -40.06
N GLN A 17 -0.17 -46.98 -40.81
CA GLN A 17 -1.26 -46.11 -40.36
C GLN A 17 -2.56 -46.89 -40.47
N LEU A 18 -3.02 -47.39 -39.31
CA LEU A 18 -4.38 -47.89 -39.11
C LEU A 18 -5.35 -46.71 -39.26
N TYR A 19 -5.83 -46.46 -40.47
CA TYR A 19 -6.93 -45.51 -40.67
C TYR A 19 -8.25 -46.18 -40.30
N CYS A 20 -8.69 -45.96 -39.06
CA CYS A 20 -10.06 -46.20 -38.66
C CYS A 20 -10.96 -45.19 -39.40
N ALA A 21 -11.86 -45.66 -40.27
CA ALA A 21 -12.89 -44.82 -40.88
C ALA A 21 -13.90 -44.41 -39.81
N GLN A 22 -13.57 -43.39 -39.02
CA GLN A 22 -14.52 -42.75 -38.11
C GLN A 22 -15.56 -42.02 -38.96
N ARG A 23 -16.78 -42.56 -38.98
CA ARG A 23 -17.99 -41.82 -39.36
C ARG A 23 -17.98 -40.53 -38.56
N HIS A 24 -17.56 -39.43 -39.17
CA HIS A 24 -17.74 -38.11 -38.61
C HIS A 24 -19.26 -37.92 -38.44
N LEU A 25 -19.73 -38.02 -37.20
CA LEU A 25 -21.02 -37.47 -36.83
C LEU A 25 -20.99 -36.02 -37.31
N ALA A 26 -21.82 -35.70 -38.30
CA ALA A 26 -22.04 -34.33 -38.73
C ALA A 26 -22.69 -33.58 -37.57
N VAL A 27 -21.86 -33.05 -36.67
CA VAL A 27 -22.30 -32.08 -35.68
C VAL A 27 -22.69 -30.84 -36.48
N ALA A 28 -23.99 -30.60 -36.57
CA ALA A 28 -24.53 -29.39 -37.19
C ALA A 28 -23.80 -28.18 -36.58
N PRO A 29 -23.36 -27.20 -37.40
CA PRO A 29 -22.78 -25.98 -36.86
C PRO A 29 -23.88 -25.28 -36.05
N VAL A 30 -23.74 -25.30 -34.73
CA VAL A 30 -24.56 -24.43 -33.87
C VAL A 30 -24.15 -23.01 -34.23
N ALA A 31 -25.05 -22.28 -34.87
CA ALA A 31 -24.90 -20.84 -35.07
C ALA A 31 -24.96 -20.18 -33.69
N MET A 32 -23.80 -20.08 -33.04
CA MET A 32 -23.66 -19.24 -31.86
C MET A 32 -23.90 -17.81 -32.34
N TYR A 33 -25.02 -17.24 -31.90
CA TYR A 33 -25.33 -15.84 -32.08
C TYR A 33 -24.07 -15.07 -31.68
N ARG A 34 -23.43 -14.36 -32.62
CA ARG A 34 -22.41 -13.37 -32.30
C ARG A 34 -23.13 -12.23 -31.58
N GLY A 35 -23.44 -12.46 -30.31
CA GLY A 35 -23.98 -11.44 -29.42
C GLY A 35 -23.02 -10.27 -29.45
N VAL A 36 -23.56 -9.08 -29.68
CA VAL A 36 -22.83 -7.84 -29.48
C VAL A 36 -22.39 -7.85 -28.01
N GLN A 37 -21.09 -8.05 -27.75
CA GLN A 37 -20.60 -7.98 -26.39
C GLN A 37 -20.84 -6.54 -25.89
N PRO A 38 -21.55 -6.35 -24.77
CA PRO A 38 -21.77 -5.02 -24.23
C PRO A 38 -20.40 -4.39 -23.95
N ARG A 39 -20.21 -3.16 -24.42
CA ARG A 39 -18.98 -2.42 -24.15
C ARG A 39 -18.84 -2.27 -22.63
N PRO A 40 -17.69 -2.62 -22.03
CA PRO A 40 -17.52 -2.52 -20.59
C PRO A 40 -17.73 -1.06 -20.14
N VAL A 41 -18.62 -0.83 -19.18
CA VAL A 41 -18.79 0.50 -18.59
C VAL A 41 -17.51 0.82 -17.79
N PRO A 42 -16.87 1.98 -18.02
CA PRO A 42 -15.67 2.36 -17.28
C PRO A 42 -16.02 2.60 -15.80
N CYS A 43 -15.22 2.02 -14.90
CA CYS A 43 -15.37 2.28 -13.47
C CYS A 43 -15.14 3.76 -13.15
N PRO A 44 -15.84 4.33 -12.15
CA PRO A 44 -15.62 5.69 -11.73
C PRO A 44 -14.24 5.84 -11.05
N ILE A 45 -13.83 7.07 -10.80
CA ILE A 45 -12.61 7.38 -10.05
C ILE A 45 -12.63 6.72 -8.66
N GLY A 46 -11.45 6.35 -8.16
CA GLY A 46 -11.31 5.58 -6.91
C GLY A 46 -11.75 4.11 -7.01
N MET A 47 -12.17 3.62 -8.18
CA MET A 47 -12.54 2.21 -8.39
C MET A 47 -11.80 1.59 -9.58
N PHE A 48 -11.60 0.28 -9.54
CA PHE A 48 -10.98 -0.52 -10.59
C PHE A 48 -11.73 -1.82 -10.84
N ARG A 49 -11.53 -2.46 -11.98
CA ARG A 49 -12.08 -3.78 -12.32
C ARG A 49 -11.10 -4.54 -13.20
N GLN A 50 -10.71 -5.74 -12.81
CA GLN A 50 -9.80 -6.55 -13.62
C GLN A 50 -10.40 -6.88 -15.01
N PRO A 51 -9.56 -7.02 -16.06
CA PRO A 51 -10.04 -7.42 -17.38
C PRO A 51 -10.80 -8.74 -17.30
N GLY A 52 -12.00 -8.77 -17.89
CA GLY A 52 -12.86 -9.97 -17.89
C GLY A 52 -13.81 -10.11 -16.70
N ASN A 53 -13.69 -9.28 -15.64
CA ASN A 53 -14.57 -9.33 -14.47
C ASN A 53 -15.87 -8.50 -14.65
N GLY A 54 -16.54 -8.68 -15.79
CA GLY A 54 -17.85 -8.10 -16.06
C GLY A 54 -17.83 -6.74 -16.77
N VAL A 55 -19.03 -6.16 -16.93
CA VAL A 55 -19.31 -5.00 -17.80
C VAL A 55 -20.07 -3.87 -17.09
N SER A 56 -20.48 -4.09 -15.84
CA SER A 56 -21.33 -3.18 -15.06
C SER A 56 -20.55 -2.42 -13.99
N LEU A 57 -21.19 -1.40 -13.39
CA LEU A 57 -20.62 -0.62 -12.29
C LEU A 57 -20.58 -1.37 -10.96
N THR A 58 -21.47 -2.35 -10.76
CA THR A 58 -21.54 -3.15 -9.52
C THR A 58 -20.36 -4.09 -9.36
N GLU A 59 -19.63 -4.37 -10.45
CA GLU A 59 -18.43 -5.22 -10.45
C GLU A 59 -17.14 -4.42 -10.22
N CYS A 60 -17.23 -3.09 -10.13
CA CYS A 60 -16.10 -2.25 -9.79
C CYS A 60 -15.74 -2.42 -8.31
N GLN A 61 -14.45 -2.60 -8.04
CA GLN A 61 -13.87 -2.71 -6.71
C GLN A 61 -13.20 -1.40 -6.32
N LEU A 62 -13.26 -1.03 -5.03
CA LEU A 62 -12.57 0.16 -4.52
C LEU A 62 -11.05 -0.02 -4.59
N CYS A 63 -10.34 1.05 -4.94
CA CYS A 63 -8.88 1.08 -4.87
C CYS A 63 -8.39 0.67 -3.48
N PRO A 64 -7.38 -0.23 -3.39
CA PRO A 64 -6.86 -0.67 -2.11
C PRO A 64 -6.18 0.48 -1.35
N ARG A 65 -5.89 0.25 -0.07
CA ARG A 65 -5.15 1.19 0.77
C ARG A 65 -3.78 1.47 0.17
N GLY A 66 -3.27 2.68 0.37
CA GLY A 66 -1.97 3.12 -0.14
C GLY A 66 -1.95 3.48 -1.62
N VAL A 67 -3.02 3.29 -2.39
CA VAL A 67 -3.09 3.71 -3.80
C VAL A 67 -4.27 4.64 -4.04
N TYR A 68 -4.21 5.43 -5.12
CA TYR A 68 -5.29 6.33 -5.53
C TYR A 68 -5.70 6.09 -6.99
N GLY A 69 -6.94 6.42 -7.32
CA GLY A 69 -7.53 6.26 -8.64
C GLY A 69 -7.99 7.59 -9.24
N LYS A 70 -7.08 8.32 -9.88
CA LYS A 70 -7.31 9.63 -10.51
C LYS A 70 -8.10 9.57 -11.82
N ARG A 71 -8.04 8.43 -12.52
CA ARG A 71 -8.70 8.22 -13.81
C ARG A 71 -9.82 7.19 -13.69
N PRO A 72 -10.90 7.32 -14.47
CA PRO A 72 -11.90 6.28 -14.60
C PRO A 72 -11.37 5.10 -15.44
N GLY A 73 -12.06 3.95 -15.37
CA GLY A 73 -11.75 2.77 -16.18
C GLY A 73 -10.46 2.05 -15.77
N LEU A 74 -10.10 2.08 -14.48
CA LEU A 74 -8.90 1.41 -14.00
C LEU A 74 -9.07 -0.11 -14.07
N GLU A 75 -8.07 -0.79 -14.62
CA GLU A 75 -8.14 -2.24 -14.85
C GLU A 75 -7.33 -3.06 -13.84
N SER A 76 -6.67 -2.41 -12.89
CA SER A 76 -5.77 -3.09 -11.95
C SER A 76 -5.92 -2.58 -10.54
N SER A 77 -5.57 -3.42 -9.57
CA SER A 77 -5.50 -3.07 -8.15
C SER A 77 -4.42 -2.05 -7.83
N ALA A 78 -3.50 -1.78 -8.76
CA ALA A 78 -2.55 -0.67 -8.66
C ALA A 78 -3.23 0.69 -8.87
N CYS A 79 -4.47 0.71 -9.35
CA CYS A 79 -5.23 1.91 -9.67
C CYS A 79 -4.43 2.87 -10.56
N SER A 80 -4.40 4.17 -10.24
CA SER A 80 -3.54 5.12 -10.96
C SER A 80 -2.09 5.10 -10.47
N GLY A 81 -1.88 4.71 -9.21
CA GLY A 81 -0.55 4.55 -8.62
C GLY A 81 -0.56 4.65 -7.10
N PRO A 82 0.59 4.35 -6.47
CA PRO A 82 0.75 4.45 -5.03
C PRO A 82 0.83 5.90 -4.56
N CYS A 83 0.37 6.15 -3.33
CA CYS A 83 0.59 7.40 -2.62
C CYS A 83 2.10 7.72 -2.55
N PRO A 84 2.49 8.99 -2.72
CA PRO A 84 3.90 9.40 -2.72
C PRO A 84 4.57 9.13 -1.37
N LYS A 85 5.91 9.09 -1.38
CA LYS A 85 6.71 8.97 -0.16
C LYS A 85 6.34 10.08 0.84
N GLY A 86 6.42 9.75 2.13
CA GLY A 86 5.97 10.65 3.19
C GLY A 86 4.45 10.74 3.36
N THR A 87 3.65 10.02 2.58
CA THR A 87 2.19 9.98 2.77
C THR A 87 1.70 8.55 2.92
N TYR A 88 0.58 8.38 3.60
CA TYR A 88 -0.13 7.11 3.79
C TYR A 88 -1.60 7.26 3.46
N GLN A 89 -2.24 6.16 3.09
CA GLN A 89 -3.68 6.11 2.87
C GLN A 89 -4.26 4.86 3.53
N ASP A 90 -5.05 5.05 4.57
CA ASP A 90 -5.73 4.00 5.34
C ASP A 90 -7.17 3.76 4.87
N ARG A 91 -7.71 4.62 4.00
CA ARG A 91 -9.04 4.46 3.39
C ARG A 91 -8.97 3.76 2.04
N LEU A 92 -10.04 3.04 1.72
CA LEU A 92 -10.24 2.47 0.39
C LEU A 92 -10.85 3.54 -0.52
N GLY A 93 -10.59 3.41 -1.82
CA GLY A 93 -11.23 4.25 -2.84
C GLY A 93 -10.72 5.69 -2.91
N ALA A 94 -9.45 5.93 -2.56
CA ALA A 94 -8.84 7.25 -2.74
C ALA A 94 -8.90 7.66 -4.22
N THR A 95 -9.27 8.91 -4.47
CA THR A 95 -9.51 9.45 -5.81
C THR A 95 -8.34 10.26 -6.32
N SER A 96 -7.55 10.86 -5.44
CA SER A 96 -6.39 11.69 -5.81
C SER A 96 -5.21 11.46 -4.89
N MET A 97 -4.07 12.08 -5.23
CA MET A 97 -2.91 12.13 -4.35
C MET A 97 -3.17 12.97 -3.10
N ASP A 98 -4.08 13.94 -3.17
CA ASP A 98 -4.42 14.83 -2.05
C ASP A 98 -5.21 14.11 -0.95
N ASP A 99 -5.85 12.98 -1.30
CA ASP A 99 -6.49 12.08 -0.34
C ASP A 99 -5.44 11.33 0.51
N CYS A 100 -4.18 11.27 0.08
CA CYS A 100 -3.10 10.63 0.84
C CYS A 100 -2.71 11.53 2.02
N THR A 101 -2.85 11.03 3.24
CA THR A 101 -2.56 11.77 4.47
C THR A 101 -1.04 11.80 4.71
N PRO A 102 -0.44 12.95 5.05
CA PRO A 102 0.99 13.01 5.36
C PRO A 102 1.33 12.23 6.63
N CYS A 103 2.53 11.64 6.66
CA CYS A 103 3.04 10.94 7.83
C CYS A 103 3.06 11.85 9.07
N PRO A 104 2.59 11.37 10.23
CA PRO A 104 2.55 12.18 11.43
C PRO A 104 3.97 12.58 11.88
N LYS A 105 4.02 13.66 12.67
CA LYS A 105 5.25 14.15 13.27
C LYS A 105 5.98 13.02 14.04
N GLY A 106 7.29 12.93 13.84
CA GLY A 106 8.14 11.92 14.46
C GLY A 106 8.20 10.58 13.72
N THR A 107 7.49 10.39 12.62
CA THR A 107 7.65 9.23 11.73
C THR A 107 8.08 9.66 10.32
N TYR A 108 8.61 8.71 9.55
CA TYR A 108 8.97 8.91 8.16
C TYR A 108 8.38 7.82 7.28
N GLY A 109 8.12 8.18 6.02
CA GLY A 109 7.63 7.29 4.96
C GLY A 109 8.65 7.16 3.83
N ALA A 110 9.55 6.18 3.95
CA ALA A 110 10.61 5.92 2.97
C ALA A 110 10.10 5.27 1.68
N THR A 111 9.00 4.54 1.77
CA THR A 111 8.38 3.82 0.66
C THR A 111 7.08 4.50 0.23
N PRO A 112 6.76 4.53 -1.07
CA PRO A 112 5.43 4.92 -1.52
C PRO A 112 4.40 3.84 -1.14
N GLY A 113 3.12 4.19 -1.16
CA GLY A 113 2.04 3.22 -0.95
C GLY A 113 1.81 2.78 0.49
N LEU A 114 2.15 3.64 1.46
CA LEU A 114 1.94 3.33 2.87
C LEU A 114 0.45 3.26 3.20
N THR A 115 0.07 2.30 4.03
CA THR A 115 -1.33 2.00 4.36
C THR A 115 -1.71 2.39 5.79
N SER A 116 -0.75 2.83 6.59
CA SER A 116 -0.93 3.09 8.02
C SER A 116 -0.27 4.37 8.47
N ARG A 117 -0.83 4.95 9.55
CA ARG A 117 -0.30 6.14 10.22
C ARG A 117 1.10 5.92 10.83
N ALA A 118 1.51 4.67 11.05
CA ALA A 118 2.88 4.37 11.48
C ALA A 118 3.91 4.70 10.39
N CYS A 119 3.47 4.88 9.14
CA CYS A 119 4.31 5.07 7.98
C CYS A 119 5.35 3.94 7.86
N THR A 120 6.60 4.23 7.50
CA THR A 120 7.66 3.22 7.47
C THR A 120 8.13 2.91 8.88
N ALA A 121 8.55 3.94 9.62
CA ALA A 121 9.04 3.80 10.98
C ALA A 121 9.09 5.16 11.69
N PRO A 122 9.16 5.15 13.04
CA PRO A 122 9.55 6.33 13.81
C PRO A 122 10.97 6.80 13.48
N CYS A 123 11.26 8.08 13.71
CA CYS A 123 12.63 8.61 13.66
C CYS A 123 13.56 7.82 14.60
N PRO A 124 14.83 7.60 14.19
CA PRO A 124 15.79 6.85 15.00
C PRO A 124 16.10 7.55 16.33
N TYR A 125 16.56 6.76 17.31
CA TYR A 125 16.96 7.25 18.63
C TYR A 125 17.86 8.49 18.55
N GLY A 126 17.59 9.50 19.37
CA GLY A 126 18.37 10.73 19.39
C GLY A 126 18.05 11.72 18.27
N THR A 127 17.05 11.42 17.44
CA THR A 127 16.53 12.33 16.41
C THR A 127 15.04 12.53 16.56
N TYR A 128 14.52 13.61 15.98
CA TYR A 128 13.11 13.95 16.01
C TYR A 128 12.64 14.60 14.73
N SER A 129 11.32 14.69 14.55
CA SER A 129 10.73 15.53 13.52
C SER A 129 9.45 16.20 14.02
N MET A 130 9.32 17.48 13.74
CA MET A 130 8.12 18.30 14.02
C MET A 130 7.32 18.58 12.75
N VAL A 131 7.83 18.11 11.60
CA VAL A 131 7.26 18.31 10.28
C VAL A 131 6.52 17.02 9.89
N GLU A 132 5.35 17.19 9.29
CA GLU A 132 4.57 16.08 8.74
C GLU A 132 5.09 15.73 7.34
N GLY A 133 4.91 14.50 6.91
CA GLY A 133 5.27 14.10 5.55
C GLY A 133 6.75 13.78 5.33
N LEU A 134 7.49 13.42 6.38
CA LEU A 134 8.91 13.09 6.26
C LEU A 134 9.12 11.90 5.31
N THR A 135 10.06 12.03 4.37
CA THR A 135 10.32 10.99 3.36
C THR A 135 11.47 10.06 3.71
N ALA A 136 12.32 10.41 4.69
CA ALA A 136 13.47 9.60 5.07
C ALA A 136 13.85 9.79 6.54
N ALA A 137 14.52 8.79 7.12
CA ALA A 137 15.08 8.87 8.47
C ALA A 137 16.19 9.93 8.61
N SER A 138 16.95 10.18 7.54
CA SER A 138 18.01 11.19 7.51
C SER A 138 17.47 12.63 7.56
N SER A 139 16.20 12.83 7.25
CA SER A 139 15.51 14.12 7.39
C SER A 139 15.08 14.41 8.83
N CYS A 140 15.27 13.46 9.76
CA CYS A 140 15.05 13.69 11.17
C CYS A 140 16.15 14.59 11.74
N THR A 141 15.77 15.60 12.52
CA THR A 141 16.70 16.54 13.16
C THR A 141 17.35 15.88 14.37
N PRO A 142 18.68 15.94 14.54
CA PRO A 142 19.33 15.43 15.74
C PRO A 142 18.99 16.28 16.96
N CYS A 143 18.91 15.63 18.11
CA CYS A 143 18.85 16.30 19.41
C CYS A 143 20.24 16.82 19.82
N ASP A 144 20.25 17.84 20.68
CA ASP A 144 21.49 18.32 21.30
C ASP A 144 22.20 17.21 22.11
N PRO A 145 23.53 17.29 22.33
CA PRO A 145 24.34 16.23 22.96
C PRO A 145 23.86 15.75 24.34
N ASP A 146 23.09 16.58 25.06
CA ASP A 146 22.53 16.29 26.38
C ASP A 146 21.09 15.73 26.34
N TYR A 147 20.49 15.60 25.16
CA TYR A 147 19.08 15.26 24.99
C TYR A 147 18.89 14.05 24.08
N ARG A 148 17.91 13.19 24.41
CA ARG A 148 17.47 12.05 23.59
C ARG A 148 16.07 12.29 23.04
N GLY A 149 15.88 12.10 21.75
CA GLY A 149 14.57 12.09 21.11
C GLY A 149 13.82 10.79 21.45
N PRO A 150 12.49 10.83 21.66
CA PRO A 150 11.69 9.60 21.77
C PRO A 150 11.69 8.85 20.44
N ASN A 151 11.52 7.52 20.47
CA ASN A 151 11.35 6.67 19.28
C ASN A 151 10.03 6.95 18.53
N GLY A 152 9.91 8.13 17.93
CA GLY A 152 8.72 8.56 17.19
C GLY A 152 7.38 8.39 17.90
N HIS A 153 7.36 8.45 19.24
CA HIS A 153 6.15 8.59 20.02
C HIS A 153 6.02 10.02 20.52
N ARG A 154 5.16 10.80 19.86
CA ARG A 154 4.52 11.96 20.50
C ARG A 154 3.01 11.86 20.33
N GLY A 155 2.37 11.20 21.28
CA GLY A 155 0.95 11.33 21.54
C GLY A 155 0.73 12.23 22.74
N ASN A 156 0.78 13.55 22.57
CA ASN A 156 0.27 14.48 23.58
C ASN A 156 -1.26 14.53 23.41
N ASN A 157 -2.00 13.69 24.14
CA ASN A 157 -3.44 13.89 24.28
C ASN A 157 -3.67 15.10 25.19
N VAL A 158 -4.26 16.16 24.62
CA VAL A 158 -4.51 17.48 25.24
C VAL A 158 -5.50 17.47 26.42
N ASN A 159 -5.91 16.29 26.90
CA ASN A 159 -6.79 16.14 28.07
C ASN A 159 -6.02 15.71 29.34
N ALA A 160 -4.70 15.53 29.27
CA ALA A 160 -3.88 15.36 30.45
C ALA A 160 -3.20 16.70 30.78
N ALA A 161 -3.47 17.24 31.98
CA ALA A 161 -2.93 18.49 32.52
C ALA A 161 -1.37 18.54 32.68
N ASN A 162 -0.64 17.69 31.96
CA ASN A 162 0.82 17.58 31.92
C ASN A 162 1.36 17.31 30.50
N ALA A 163 0.68 17.75 29.44
CA ALA A 163 1.09 17.49 28.06
C ALA A 163 1.97 18.62 27.49
N GLY A 164 3.29 18.46 27.60
CA GLY A 164 4.27 19.37 27.02
C GLY A 164 5.70 18.90 27.28
N GLY A 165 6.01 17.66 26.91
CA GLY A 165 7.39 17.15 26.88
C GLY A 165 8.19 17.89 25.80
N TYR A 166 9.48 18.07 26.00
CA TYR A 166 10.38 18.69 25.01
C TYR A 166 10.58 17.72 23.85
N VAL A 167 11.03 18.21 22.68
CA VAL A 167 11.16 17.34 21.49
C VAL A 167 12.25 16.29 21.71
N CYS A 168 13.15 16.62 22.61
CA CYS A 168 14.15 15.73 23.17
C CYS A 168 14.09 15.84 24.70
N ASP A 169 14.22 14.73 25.41
CA ASP A 169 14.30 14.67 26.87
C ASP A 169 15.75 14.64 27.33
N ARG A 170 16.07 15.33 28.43
CA ARG A 170 17.45 15.43 28.94
C ARG A 170 17.88 14.10 29.57
N TYR A 171 19.00 13.54 29.12
CA TYR A 171 19.54 12.29 29.66
C TYR A 171 20.46 12.60 30.85
N TYR A 172 19.97 12.44 32.08
CA TYR A 172 20.85 12.44 33.25
C TYR A 172 21.35 11.02 33.51
N THR A 173 22.66 10.79 33.47
CA THR A 173 23.35 9.55 33.91
C THR A 173 23.44 9.44 35.44
N ASP A 174 22.56 10.11 36.19
CA ASP A 174 22.64 10.13 37.64
C ASP A 174 21.87 8.95 38.24
N VAL A 175 22.61 7.92 38.65
CA VAL A 175 22.17 6.66 39.28
C VAL A 175 21.32 6.90 40.56
N THR A 176 21.18 8.15 41.00
CA THR A 176 20.49 8.52 42.25
C THR A 176 19.14 9.23 42.09
N ARG A 177 18.69 9.62 40.88
CA ARG A 177 17.37 10.25 40.69
C ARG A 177 16.48 9.46 39.72
N LYS A 178 15.59 8.67 40.32
CA LYS A 178 14.52 7.86 39.71
C LYS A 178 13.42 8.65 38.96
N LYS A 179 13.70 9.85 38.44
CA LYS A 179 12.74 10.63 37.63
C LYS A 179 13.46 11.25 36.44
N ILE A 180 13.04 10.84 35.24
CA ILE A 180 13.34 11.51 33.98
C ILE A 180 12.82 12.94 34.13
N ALA A 181 13.72 13.90 34.33
CA ALA A 181 13.38 15.30 34.31
C ALA A 181 12.97 15.64 32.88
N THR A 182 11.67 15.60 32.60
CA THR A 182 11.11 16.21 31.38
C THR A 182 11.63 17.64 31.31
N GLY A 183 11.89 18.19 30.12
CA GLY A 183 12.64 19.46 29.99
C GLY A 183 12.10 20.67 30.80
N LYS A 184 10.88 20.60 31.35
CA LYS A 184 10.34 21.58 32.33
C LYS A 184 11.16 21.63 33.63
N ASP A 185 11.68 20.49 34.08
CA ASP A 185 12.46 20.40 35.32
C ASP A 185 13.91 20.83 35.11
N ALA A 186 14.45 20.70 33.90
CA ALA A 186 15.79 21.19 33.55
C ALA A 186 15.82 22.72 33.48
N ALA A 187 14.85 23.35 32.80
CA ALA A 187 14.74 24.80 32.71
C ALA A 187 14.55 25.47 34.08
N ARG A 188 13.74 24.88 34.97
CA ARG A 188 13.53 25.37 36.35
C ARG A 188 14.80 25.30 37.20
N LYS A 189 15.70 24.35 36.91
CA LYS A 189 16.96 24.18 37.65
C LYS A 189 18.03 25.17 37.18
N THR A 190 18.07 25.50 35.89
CA THR A 190 18.94 26.55 35.35
C THR A 190 18.50 27.93 35.82
N GLN A 191 17.20 28.21 35.84
CA GLN A 191 16.65 29.48 36.38
C GLN A 191 16.96 29.67 37.86
N ARG A 192 16.87 28.62 38.70
CA ARG A 192 17.25 28.72 40.12
C ARG A 192 18.74 28.90 40.36
N ARG A 193 19.62 28.45 39.44
CA ARG A 193 21.06 28.70 39.52
C ARG A 193 21.43 30.13 39.12
N ALA A 194 20.76 30.68 38.10
CA ALA A 194 20.93 32.07 37.68
C ALA A 194 20.33 33.09 38.66
N GLN A 195 19.62 32.64 39.70
CA GLN A 195 19.00 33.51 40.71
C GLN A 195 19.84 33.61 42.00
N TYR A 196 21.00 32.95 42.05
CA TYR A 196 21.94 32.96 43.17
C TYR A 196 23.35 33.45 42.77
N ASP A 197 23.50 33.99 41.55
CA ASP A 197 24.69 34.74 41.12
C ASP A 197 24.34 36.25 41.04
#